data_AF-A0A7X6XN22-F1
#
_entry.id   AF-A0A7X6XN22-F1
#
_cell.length_a   1.000
_cell.length_b   1.000
_cell.length_c   1.000
_cell.angle_alpha   90.00
_cell.angle_beta   90.00
_cell.angle_gamma   90.00
#
_symmetry.space_group_name_H-M   'P 1'
#
loop_
_entity.id
_entity.type
_entity.pdbx_description
1 polymer ?
#
loop_
_entity_poly.entity_id
_entity_poly.type
_entity_poly.pdbx_seq_one_letter_code
_entity_poly.pdbx_strand_id
1 'polypeptide(L)'
;MPFEEYLPEQAARLRRRLETPAWRRLIRCGAVEQARANRLPTPAEPSPDSLAADHLVARNERQVRARIDAGERDPERLLVLLSRWDGPDGDGEVPLPGLSFLGLCLTWACNARPKCRYCNQRPTRARMRLADWKRVVTQAAESGSRPYVYLTGGEPLLWRERLSGDDGLIRHAARLGCPANVNTNAYLLTPAVALRLVSSGLAKLHVSLDSADPALHDHLTGQPGSWQQVIAGLENLQIARELLGSDRPLVHLNCVLTRENAWGFPELIRLILQMKKQRTAGYTGGRRGDPHFRDLGVHLVPVGGPQNAGLRLTADEVRRFYEETWPRAAAVWEEYEVASGVPVEERVPFNDWAFFASAWRRVRHQGSLEDYAAACEAGDYARLALGPRCHIAPTQAFVLPDGNQY
;
A
#
# COMPACT_ATOMS: atom_id res chain seq x y z
N MET A 1 29.10 4.06 -4.81
CA MET A 1 28.78 5.45 -4.40
C MET A 1 27.29 5.57 -4.11
N PRO A 2 26.82 6.55 -3.30
CA PRO A 2 25.39 6.77 -3.10
C PRO A 2 24.68 6.95 -4.46
N PHE A 3 23.54 6.28 -4.60
CA PHE A 3 22.64 6.37 -5.75
C PHE A 3 23.12 5.74 -7.07
N GLU A 4 24.13 4.86 -7.07
CA GLU A 4 24.55 4.13 -8.29
C GLU A 4 23.47 3.16 -8.80
N GLU A 5 22.63 2.66 -7.90
CA GLU A 5 21.51 1.78 -8.21
C GLU A 5 20.26 2.55 -8.69
N TYR A 6 20.42 3.75 -9.26
CA TYR A 6 19.32 4.55 -9.80
C TYR A 6 19.66 4.99 -11.22
N LEU A 7 18.62 5.20 -12.03
CA LEU A 7 18.78 5.80 -13.35
C LEU A 7 19.53 7.14 -13.24
N PRO A 8 20.41 7.49 -14.21
CA PRO A 8 21.29 8.66 -14.10
C PRO A 8 20.57 9.96 -13.73
N GLU A 9 19.38 10.19 -14.30
CA GLU A 9 18.59 11.38 -14.01
C GLU A 9 18.11 11.41 -12.55
N GLN A 10 17.58 10.29 -12.05
CA GLN A 10 17.13 10.19 -10.66
C GLN A 10 18.31 10.29 -9.69
N ALA A 11 19.43 9.63 -9.98
CA ALA A 11 20.65 9.77 -9.20
C ALA A 11 21.11 11.23 -9.09
N ALA A 12 21.03 12.00 -10.19
CA ALA A 12 21.34 13.42 -10.19
C ALA A 12 20.35 14.24 -9.35
N ARG A 13 19.04 13.93 -9.40
CA ARG A 13 18.02 14.56 -8.55
C ARG A 13 18.29 14.31 -7.07
N LEU A 14 18.59 13.07 -6.69
CA LEU A 14 18.91 12.70 -5.31
C LEU A 14 20.18 13.39 -4.80
N ARG A 15 21.24 13.48 -5.62
CA ARG A 15 22.46 14.23 -5.25
C ARG A 15 22.17 15.71 -5.00
N ARG A 16 21.43 16.38 -5.89
CA ARG A 16 21.03 17.78 -5.70
C ARG A 16 20.17 17.97 -4.44
N ARG A 17 19.26 17.03 -4.16
CA ARG A 17 18.41 17.08 -2.96
C ARG A 17 19.24 16.87 -1.68
N LEU A 18 20.21 15.96 -1.68
CA LEU A 18 21.15 15.71 -0.58
C LEU A 18 21.98 16.97 -0.24
N GLU A 19 22.23 17.84 -1.22
CA GLU A 19 22.96 19.10 -1.04
C GLU A 19 22.12 20.24 -0.42
N THR A 20 20.82 20.06 -0.24
CA THR A 20 19.96 21.09 0.37
C THR A 20 20.39 21.43 1.80
N PRO A 21 20.15 22.66 2.30
CA PRO A 21 20.51 23.07 3.65
C PRO A 21 19.95 22.15 4.74
N ALA A 22 18.75 21.60 4.54
CA ALA A 22 18.11 20.68 5.47
C ALA A 22 18.90 19.37 5.64
N TRP A 23 19.31 18.73 4.53
CA TRP A 23 20.14 17.53 4.57
C TRP A 23 21.54 17.81 5.11
N ARG A 24 22.20 18.87 4.63
CA ARG A 24 23.52 19.29 5.13
C ARG A 24 23.53 19.56 6.63
N ARG A 25 22.45 20.10 7.18
CA ARG A 25 22.31 20.32 8.63
C ARG A 25 22.23 18.98 9.38
N LEU A 26 21.39 18.05 8.92
CA LEU A 26 21.20 16.74 9.56
C LEU A 26 22.49 15.91 9.57
N ILE A 27 23.25 15.94 8.48
CA ILE A 27 24.56 15.28 8.39
C ILE A 27 25.55 15.94 9.36
N ARG A 28 25.68 17.27 9.34
CA ARG A 28 26.62 17.98 10.22
C ARG A 28 26.33 17.78 11.71
N CYS A 29 25.06 17.72 12.09
CA CYS A 29 24.69 17.58 13.50
C CYS A 29 24.66 16.13 13.99
N GLY A 30 25.15 15.15 13.20
CA GLY A 30 25.21 13.75 13.60
C GLY A 30 23.86 13.01 13.62
N ALA A 31 22.80 13.61 13.04
CA ALA A 31 21.46 13.02 13.11
C ALA A 31 21.34 11.75 12.26
N VAL A 32 22.14 11.62 11.20
CA VAL A 32 22.18 10.42 10.36
C VAL A 32 22.81 9.25 11.12
N GLU A 33 23.92 9.51 11.79
CA GLU A 33 24.65 8.55 12.62
C GLU A 33 23.80 8.10 13.80
N GLN A 34 23.13 9.04 14.47
CA GLN A 34 22.19 8.72 15.54
C GLN A 34 21.00 7.89 15.04
N ALA A 35 20.41 8.25 13.89
CA ALA A 35 19.32 7.49 13.29
C ALA A 35 19.77 6.08 12.87
N ARG A 36 21.02 5.91 12.41
CA ARG A 36 21.61 4.61 12.08
C ARG A 36 21.80 3.76 13.33
N ALA A 37 22.36 4.33 14.40
CA ALA A 37 22.58 3.64 15.67
C ALA A 37 21.27 3.22 16.35
N ASN A 38 20.24 4.07 16.27
CA ASN A 38 18.94 3.84 16.90
C ASN A 38 17.91 3.14 15.98
N ARG A 39 18.35 2.61 14.84
CA ARG A 39 17.46 1.99 13.86
C ARG A 39 16.89 0.69 14.41
N LEU A 40 15.56 0.56 14.43
CA LEU A 40 14.91 -0.72 14.70
C LEU A 40 14.88 -1.60 13.44
N PRO A 41 15.04 -2.93 13.58
CA PRO A 41 14.75 -3.85 12.49
C PRO A 41 13.27 -3.73 12.10
N THR A 42 12.98 -3.87 10.81
CA THR A 42 11.61 -3.95 10.31
C THR A 42 11.06 -5.35 10.57
N PRO A 43 9.91 -5.50 11.26
CA PRO A 43 9.29 -6.81 11.43
C PRO A 43 8.91 -7.44 10.08
N ALA A 44 8.92 -8.77 10.02
CA ALA A 44 8.44 -9.50 8.86
C ALA A 44 6.93 -9.27 8.69
N GLU A 45 6.48 -9.23 7.43
CA GLU A 45 5.05 -9.14 7.13
C GLU A 45 4.41 -10.52 7.28
N PRO A 46 3.39 -10.70 8.14
CA PRO A 46 2.66 -11.95 8.17
C PRO A 46 1.95 -12.12 6.82
N SER A 47 1.93 -13.34 6.27
CA SER A 47 1.14 -13.63 5.08
C SER A 47 -0.34 -13.68 5.47
N PRO A 48 -1.19 -12.74 5.03
CA PRO A 48 -2.62 -12.77 5.34
C PRO A 48 -3.28 -14.05 4.81
N ASP A 49 -2.76 -14.54 3.68
CA ASP A 49 -3.22 -15.77 3.03
C ASP A 49 -2.99 -16.97 3.95
N SER A 50 -1.83 -17.08 4.59
CA SER A 50 -1.57 -18.18 5.53
C SER A 50 -2.49 -18.12 6.74
N LEU A 51 -2.73 -16.95 7.34
CA LEU A 51 -3.51 -16.90 8.58
C LEU A 51 -4.98 -17.32 8.38
N ALA A 52 -5.62 -16.84 7.31
CA ALA A 52 -7.01 -17.18 7.02
C ALA A 52 -7.14 -18.57 6.38
N ALA A 53 -6.26 -18.91 5.42
CA ALA A 53 -6.33 -20.21 4.76
C ALA A 53 -5.95 -21.35 5.70
N ASP A 54 -4.88 -21.23 6.50
CA ASP A 54 -4.47 -22.28 7.45
C ASP A 54 -5.56 -22.51 8.50
N HIS A 55 -6.22 -21.43 8.96
CA HIS A 55 -7.37 -21.54 9.86
C HIS A 55 -8.55 -22.29 9.21
N LEU A 56 -8.91 -21.93 7.98
CA LEU A 56 -9.97 -22.59 7.23
C LEU A 56 -9.66 -24.06 6.91
N VAL A 57 -8.40 -24.36 6.59
CA VAL A 57 -7.92 -25.74 6.44
C VAL A 57 -8.08 -26.48 7.75
N ALA A 58 -7.52 -25.99 8.86
CA ALA A 58 -7.64 -26.64 10.16
C ALA A 58 -9.10 -26.87 10.59
N ARG A 59 -9.98 -25.90 10.30
CA ARG A 59 -11.41 -25.97 10.63
C ARG A 59 -12.19 -26.96 9.76
N ASN A 60 -12.00 -26.91 8.44
CA ASN A 60 -12.90 -27.56 7.48
C ASN A 60 -12.30 -28.82 6.82
N GLU A 61 -11.00 -29.11 7.02
CA GLU A 61 -10.30 -30.22 6.36
C GLU A 61 -11.01 -31.56 6.55
N ARG A 62 -11.50 -31.86 7.76
CA ARG A 62 -12.21 -33.12 8.04
C ARG A 62 -13.43 -33.30 7.15
N GLN A 63 -14.22 -32.24 6.96
CA GLN A 63 -15.43 -32.28 6.15
C GLN A 63 -15.11 -32.36 4.66
N VAL A 64 -14.07 -31.65 4.21
CA VAL A 64 -13.58 -31.70 2.83
C VAL A 64 -13.06 -33.09 2.48
N ARG A 65 -12.24 -33.69 3.35
CA ARG A 65 -11.76 -35.09 3.19
C ARG A 65 -12.91 -36.08 3.12
N ALA A 66 -13.91 -35.96 4.00
CA ALA A 66 -15.08 -36.83 3.95
C ALA A 66 -15.86 -36.74 2.62
N ARG A 67 -15.93 -35.57 1.99
CA ARG A 67 -16.53 -35.41 0.65
C ARG A 67 -15.69 -36.03 -0.46
N ILE A 68 -14.36 -35.89 -0.37
CA ILE A 68 -13.43 -36.55 -1.29
C ILE A 68 -13.57 -38.08 -1.18
N ASP A 69 -13.66 -38.61 0.03
CA ASP A 69 -13.85 -40.05 0.28
C ASP A 69 -15.21 -40.54 -0.25
N ALA A 70 -16.24 -39.69 -0.21
CA ALA A 70 -17.55 -39.95 -0.80
C ALA A 70 -17.61 -39.79 -2.33
N GLY A 71 -16.48 -39.52 -2.99
CA GLY A 71 -16.38 -39.46 -4.45
C GLY A 71 -16.48 -38.07 -5.08
N GLU A 72 -16.58 -36.99 -4.30
CA GLU A 72 -16.54 -35.62 -4.84
C GLU A 72 -15.16 -35.34 -5.47
N ARG A 73 -15.15 -34.77 -6.67
CA ARG A 73 -13.94 -34.45 -7.44
C ARG A 73 -13.98 -33.04 -8.05
N ASP A 74 -15.09 -32.33 -7.93
CA ASP A 74 -15.22 -30.95 -8.39
C ASP A 74 -14.41 -30.00 -7.46
N PRO A 75 -13.31 -29.40 -7.94
CA PRO A 75 -12.45 -28.57 -7.11
C PRO A 75 -13.16 -27.30 -6.61
N GLU A 76 -14.13 -26.76 -7.35
CA GLU A 76 -14.86 -25.56 -6.94
C GLU A 76 -15.81 -25.89 -5.77
N ARG A 77 -16.47 -27.05 -5.80
CA ARG A 77 -17.33 -27.49 -4.68
C ARG A 77 -16.52 -27.77 -3.42
N LEU A 78 -15.34 -28.39 -3.57
CA LEU A 78 -14.43 -28.65 -2.47
C LEU A 78 -13.87 -27.34 -1.89
N LEU A 79 -13.52 -26.37 -2.74
CA LEU A 79 -13.06 -25.05 -2.30
C LEU A 79 -14.16 -24.28 -1.55
N VAL A 80 -15.39 -24.29 -2.06
CA VAL A 80 -16.56 -23.68 -1.39
C VAL A 80 -16.81 -24.29 -0.01
N LEU A 81 -16.53 -25.58 0.17
CA LEU A 81 -16.64 -26.25 1.45
C LEU A 81 -15.49 -25.88 2.39
N LEU A 82 -14.26 -25.88 1.88
CA LEU A 82 -13.06 -25.47 2.62
C LEU A 82 -13.15 -24.02 3.09
N SER A 83 -13.82 -23.15 2.34
CA SER A 83 -13.87 -21.71 2.62
C SER A 83 -15.00 -21.28 3.58
N ARG A 84 -15.81 -22.20 4.11
CA ARG A 84 -16.97 -21.85 4.95
C ARG A 84 -16.57 -21.36 6.34
N TRP A 85 -17.19 -20.25 6.76
CA TRP A 85 -17.11 -19.74 8.13
C TRP A 85 -18.35 -20.11 8.98
N ASP A 86 -19.53 -20.25 8.36
CA ASP A 86 -20.80 -20.57 9.04
C ASP A 86 -21.21 -22.06 8.92
N GLY A 87 -21.68 -22.68 10.02
CA GLY A 87 -22.21 -24.05 10.07
C GLY A 87 -22.63 -24.49 11.50
N PRO A 88 -23.54 -25.49 11.67
CA PRO A 88 -24.42 -25.64 12.84
C PRO A 88 -23.81 -26.33 14.08
N ASP A 89 -22.53 -26.68 14.05
CA ASP A 89 -21.83 -27.19 15.23
C ASP A 89 -21.06 -26.02 15.83
N GLY A 90 -21.81 -25.25 16.62
CA GLY A 90 -21.30 -24.26 17.54
C GLY A 90 -20.55 -24.91 18.70
N ASP A 91 -19.54 -25.71 18.37
CA ASP A 91 -18.71 -26.37 19.33
C ASP A 91 -17.45 -25.50 19.39
N GLY A 92 -17.30 -24.77 20.50
CA GLY A 92 -16.22 -23.82 20.75
C GLY A 92 -14.80 -24.43 20.83
N GLU A 93 -14.46 -25.39 19.95
CA GLU A 93 -13.17 -26.09 19.91
C GLU A 93 -12.10 -25.37 19.09
N VAL A 94 -12.47 -24.60 18.05
CA VAL A 94 -11.49 -23.86 17.23
C VAL A 94 -11.64 -22.34 17.47
N PRO A 95 -10.71 -21.69 18.20
CA PRO A 95 -10.73 -20.25 18.42
C PRO A 95 -10.66 -19.49 17.09
N LEU A 96 -11.29 -18.31 17.03
CA LEU A 96 -11.15 -17.42 15.88
C LEU A 96 -9.67 -17.15 15.56
N PRO A 97 -9.32 -16.98 14.27
CA PRO A 97 -7.96 -16.63 13.90
C PRO A 97 -7.58 -15.27 14.50
N GLY A 98 -6.29 -15.09 14.79
CA GLY A 98 -5.76 -13.79 15.22
C GLY A 98 -5.94 -12.71 14.15
N LEU A 99 -5.64 -11.46 14.51
CA LEU A 99 -5.71 -10.35 13.55
C LEU A 99 -4.54 -10.39 12.55
N SER A 100 -4.81 -10.44 11.25
CA SER A 100 -3.81 -10.22 10.20
C SER A 100 -3.65 -8.73 9.86
N PHE A 101 -4.70 -7.93 10.05
CA PHE A 101 -4.71 -6.50 9.71
C PHE A 101 -5.36 -5.67 10.82
N LEU A 102 -4.70 -4.58 11.20
CA LEU A 102 -5.21 -3.61 12.16
C LEU A 102 -5.10 -2.20 11.56
N GLY A 103 -6.23 -1.64 11.13
CA GLY A 103 -6.31 -0.26 10.66
C GLY A 103 -6.56 0.72 11.80
N LEU A 104 -5.74 1.75 11.89
CA LEU A 104 -5.86 2.81 12.90
C LEU A 104 -6.01 4.15 12.18
N CYS A 105 -7.22 4.72 12.19
CA CYS A 105 -7.44 6.10 11.79
C CYS A 105 -7.07 7.00 12.98
N LEU A 106 -5.91 7.66 12.90
CA LEU A 106 -5.34 8.38 14.05
C LEU A 106 -5.98 9.75 14.27
N THR A 107 -6.41 10.42 13.20
CA THR A 107 -6.96 11.77 13.23
C THR A 107 -7.75 12.03 11.96
N TRP A 108 -8.65 13.01 11.95
CA TRP A 108 -9.26 13.55 10.72
C TRP A 108 -8.66 14.88 10.26
N ALA A 109 -7.75 15.43 11.08
CA ALA A 109 -6.95 16.58 10.67
C ALA A 109 -6.11 16.18 9.45
N CYS A 110 -6.14 17.00 8.41
CA CYS A 110 -5.22 16.93 7.28
C CYS A 110 -4.62 18.32 7.10
N ASN A 111 -3.46 18.43 6.48
CA ASN A 111 -2.84 19.70 6.11
C ASN A 111 -3.23 20.17 4.69
N ALA A 112 -3.86 19.33 3.87
CA ALA A 112 -4.45 19.76 2.60
C ALA A 112 -5.57 20.80 2.83
N ARG A 113 -5.42 21.99 2.25
CA ARG A 113 -6.37 23.11 2.34
C ARG A 113 -6.54 23.78 0.96
N PRO A 114 -7.71 23.68 0.31
CA PRO A 114 -8.87 22.84 0.67
C PRO A 114 -8.54 21.34 0.73
N LYS A 115 -9.48 20.53 1.22
CA LYS A 115 -9.37 19.07 1.16
C LYS A 115 -9.38 18.62 -0.31
N CYS A 116 -8.79 17.45 -0.60
CA CYS A 116 -8.78 16.88 -1.95
C CYS A 116 -10.21 16.77 -2.51
N ARG A 117 -10.36 17.00 -3.82
CA ARG A 117 -11.66 17.02 -4.52
C ARG A 117 -12.44 15.73 -4.35
N TYR A 118 -11.73 14.60 -4.26
CA TYR A 118 -12.31 13.27 -4.08
C TYR A 118 -12.39 12.82 -2.61
N CYS A 119 -12.00 13.65 -1.64
CA CYS A 119 -11.94 13.23 -0.24
C CYS A 119 -13.35 12.94 0.30
N ASN A 120 -13.61 11.69 0.66
CA ASN A 120 -14.91 11.23 1.15
C ASN A 120 -14.95 10.90 2.65
N GLN A 121 -13.88 11.27 3.37
CA GLN A 121 -13.73 11.03 4.79
C GLN A 121 -14.72 11.86 5.62
N ARG A 122 -15.40 11.21 6.57
CA ARG A 122 -16.35 11.88 7.48
C ARG A 122 -15.63 12.34 8.75
N PRO A 123 -15.68 13.64 9.10
CA PRO A 123 -15.02 14.13 10.30
C PRO A 123 -15.58 13.45 11.56
N THR A 124 -14.69 12.97 12.42
CA THR A 124 -15.06 12.51 13.77
C THR A 124 -14.19 13.22 14.79
N ARG A 125 -14.70 13.48 15.99
CA ARG A 125 -13.91 14.13 17.05
C ARG A 125 -12.91 13.14 17.63
N ALA A 126 -11.61 13.42 17.48
CA ALA A 126 -10.57 12.60 18.09
C ALA A 126 -10.61 12.68 19.63
N ARG A 127 -10.59 11.51 20.29
CA ARG A 127 -10.55 11.33 21.74
C ARG A 127 -9.40 10.43 22.20
N MET A 128 -8.93 9.54 21.33
CA MET A 128 -7.84 8.63 21.65
C MET A 128 -6.50 9.35 21.78
N ARG A 129 -5.75 9.02 22.83
CA ARG A 129 -4.38 9.49 23.05
C ARG A 129 -3.38 8.45 22.57
N LEU A 130 -2.09 8.81 22.52
CA LEU A 130 -1.02 7.88 22.14
C LEU A 130 -1.03 6.59 22.99
N ALA A 131 -1.23 6.72 24.31
CA ALA A 131 -1.32 5.58 25.21
C ALA A 131 -2.48 4.63 24.87
N ASP A 132 -3.61 5.17 24.42
CA ASP A 132 -4.77 4.36 24.02
C ASP A 132 -4.47 3.58 22.73
N TRP A 133 -3.84 4.21 21.74
CA TRP A 133 -3.40 3.52 20.52
C TRP A 133 -2.36 2.44 20.78
N LYS A 134 -1.38 2.71 21.66
CA LYS A 134 -0.40 1.69 22.05
C LYS A 134 -1.05 0.49 22.71
N ARG A 135 -2.05 0.72 23.58
CA ARG A 135 -2.82 -0.35 24.21
C ARG A 135 -3.54 -1.21 23.17
N VAL A 136 -4.18 -0.59 22.17
CA VAL A 136 -4.82 -1.32 21.06
C VAL A 136 -3.81 -2.18 20.29
N VAL A 137 -2.64 -1.61 19.94
CA VAL A 137 -1.59 -2.37 19.23
C VAL A 137 -1.03 -3.51 20.09
N THR A 138 -0.83 -3.30 21.39
CA THR A 138 -0.40 -4.35 22.33
C THR A 138 -1.40 -5.49 22.38
N GLN A 139 -2.69 -5.20 22.59
CA GLN A 139 -3.75 -6.21 22.63
C GLN A 139 -3.85 -6.99 21.32
N ALA A 140 -3.73 -6.30 20.18
CA ALA A 140 -3.74 -6.95 18.88
C ALA A 140 -2.50 -7.84 18.66
N ALA A 141 -1.33 -7.44 19.13
CA ALA A 141 -0.12 -8.27 19.07
C ALA A 141 -0.21 -9.51 19.96
N GLU A 142 -0.80 -9.38 21.16
CA GLU A 142 -1.02 -10.46 22.13
C GLU A 142 -2.00 -11.52 21.63
N SER A 143 -2.80 -11.23 20.59
CA SER A 143 -3.62 -12.25 19.90
C SER A 143 -2.80 -13.31 19.14
N GLY A 144 -1.47 -13.16 19.08
CA GLY A 144 -0.53 -14.17 18.56
C GLY A 144 -0.15 -13.99 17.08
N SER A 145 -0.92 -13.22 16.32
CA SER A 145 -0.76 -13.06 14.87
C SER A 145 0.15 -11.91 14.44
N ARG A 146 0.50 -10.98 15.36
CA ARG A 146 1.34 -9.79 15.09
C ARG A 146 0.89 -9.04 13.82
N PRO A 147 -0.32 -8.45 13.83
CA PRO A 147 -0.96 -7.92 12.63
C PRO A 147 -0.13 -6.87 11.90
N TYR A 148 -0.42 -6.73 10.61
CA TYR A 148 -0.05 -5.54 9.85
C TYR A 148 -0.81 -4.32 10.35
N VAL A 149 -0.09 -3.35 10.91
CA VAL A 149 -0.66 -2.13 11.50
C VAL A 149 -0.69 -1.02 10.46
N TYR A 150 -1.88 -0.70 9.97
CA TYR A 150 -2.12 0.34 8.97
C TYR A 150 -2.50 1.68 9.63
N LEU A 151 -1.56 2.62 9.67
CA LEU A 151 -1.73 3.94 10.26
C LEU A 151 -2.21 4.94 9.19
N THR A 152 -3.44 5.43 9.36
CA THR A 152 -4.10 6.35 8.43
C THR A 152 -4.81 7.47 9.20
N GLY A 153 -5.65 8.24 8.52
CA GLY A 153 -6.42 9.33 9.08
C GLY A 153 -6.89 10.29 7.99
N GLY A 154 -6.97 11.58 8.34
CA GLY A 154 -6.60 12.64 7.44
C GLY A 154 -5.11 12.51 7.09
N GLU A 155 -4.23 13.24 7.77
CA GLU A 155 -2.78 13.14 7.56
C GLU A 155 -2.04 12.65 8.83
N PRO A 156 -1.55 11.40 8.86
CA PRO A 156 -0.82 10.84 10.00
C PRO A 156 0.45 11.60 10.36
N LEU A 157 1.18 12.19 9.42
CA LEU A 157 2.43 12.91 9.73
C LEU A 157 2.21 14.14 10.63
N LEU A 158 0.97 14.62 10.79
CA LEU A 158 0.60 15.63 11.80
C LEU A 158 0.79 15.14 13.25
N TRP A 159 0.89 13.83 13.48
CA TRP A 159 1.16 13.26 14.79
C TRP A 159 2.61 13.41 15.25
N ARG A 160 3.54 13.75 14.35
CA ARG A 160 4.95 14.08 14.66
C ARG A 160 5.61 13.00 15.53
N GLU A 161 6.19 13.38 16.67
CA GLU A 161 6.88 12.46 17.60
C GLU A 161 5.97 11.36 18.15
N ARG A 162 4.64 11.59 18.24
CA ARG A 162 3.70 10.52 18.64
C ARG A 162 3.61 9.39 17.62
N LEU A 163 3.89 9.68 16.35
CA LEU A 163 3.92 8.68 15.29
C LEU A 163 5.30 8.00 15.22
N SER A 164 6.37 8.79 15.10
CA SER A 164 7.71 8.29 14.72
C SER A 164 8.87 8.71 15.63
N GLY A 165 8.59 9.24 16.82
CA GLY A 165 9.60 9.50 17.85
C GLY A 165 10.03 8.22 18.58
N ASP A 166 10.93 8.35 19.56
CA ASP A 166 11.51 7.22 20.30
C ASP A 166 10.46 6.39 21.08
N ASP A 167 9.42 7.07 21.55
CA ASP A 167 8.23 6.50 22.17
C ASP A 167 7.01 6.54 21.22
N GLY A 168 7.24 6.67 19.92
CA GLY A 168 6.20 6.76 18.90
C GLY A 168 5.50 5.43 18.62
N LEU A 169 4.32 5.51 18.00
CA LEU A 169 3.48 4.35 17.70
C LEU A 169 4.16 3.36 16.74
N ILE A 170 4.95 3.83 15.77
CA ILE A 170 5.67 2.94 14.83
C ILE A 170 6.68 2.07 15.58
N ARG A 171 7.50 2.67 16.45
CA ARG A 171 8.48 1.91 17.24
C ARG A 171 7.82 0.94 18.21
N HIS A 172 6.68 1.33 18.79
CA HIS A 172 5.87 0.46 19.65
C HIS A 172 5.41 -0.79 18.89
N ALA A 173 4.81 -0.61 17.71
CA ALA A 173 4.40 -1.72 16.85
C ALA A 173 5.60 -2.60 16.44
N ALA A 174 6.71 -1.99 16.02
CA ALA A 174 7.90 -2.71 15.59
C ALA A 174 8.51 -3.57 16.71
N ARG A 175 8.57 -3.06 17.96
CA ARG A 175 9.06 -3.81 19.13
C ARG A 175 8.18 -5.01 19.49
N LEU A 176 6.89 -4.95 19.18
CA LEU A 176 5.95 -6.07 19.34
C LEU A 176 6.00 -7.07 18.17
N GLY A 177 6.84 -6.80 17.16
CA GLY A 177 6.94 -7.60 15.94
C GLY A 177 5.80 -7.35 14.95
N CYS A 178 5.02 -6.29 15.12
CA CYS A 178 3.96 -5.89 14.20
C CYS A 178 4.52 -4.95 13.12
N PRO A 179 4.50 -5.32 11.84
CA PRO A 179 4.93 -4.44 10.77
C PRO A 179 3.96 -3.26 10.61
N ALA A 180 4.47 -2.04 10.62
CA ALA A 180 3.67 -0.84 10.48
C ALA A 180 3.73 -0.25 9.06
N ASN A 181 2.61 0.30 8.62
CA ASN A 181 2.49 1.11 7.42
C ASN A 181 1.88 2.47 7.74
N VAL A 182 2.31 3.50 7.04
CA VAL A 182 1.74 4.85 7.14
C VAL A 182 1.20 5.26 5.78
N ASN A 183 -0.06 5.70 5.71
CA ASN A 183 -0.64 6.30 4.52
C ASN A 183 -0.65 7.83 4.62
N THR A 184 0.07 8.51 3.74
CA THR A 184 0.34 9.96 3.83
C THR A 184 0.21 10.66 2.48
N ASN A 185 -0.16 11.94 2.49
CA ASN A 185 -0.01 12.84 1.35
C ASN A 185 1.45 13.27 1.10
N ALA A 186 2.39 12.87 1.96
CA ALA A 186 3.82 13.16 1.88
C ALA A 186 4.24 14.64 1.94
N TYR A 187 3.34 15.61 2.13
CA TYR A 187 3.70 17.04 2.19
C TYR A 187 4.62 17.36 3.38
N LEU A 188 4.52 16.59 4.46
CA LEU A 188 5.33 16.74 5.67
C LEU A 188 6.54 15.80 5.68
N LEU A 189 6.84 15.10 4.58
CA LEU A 189 7.95 14.16 4.46
C LEU A 189 9.29 14.88 4.23
N THR A 190 9.66 15.70 5.21
CA THR A 190 10.94 16.42 5.26
C THR A 190 12.11 15.45 5.48
N PRO A 191 13.38 15.87 5.26
CA PRO A 191 14.56 15.05 5.54
C PRO A 191 14.58 14.45 6.95
N ALA A 192 14.22 15.22 7.97
CA ALA A 192 14.18 14.76 9.36
C ALA A 192 13.06 13.73 9.60
N VAL A 193 11.89 13.93 8.98
CA VAL A 193 10.79 12.97 9.05
C VAL A 193 11.16 11.67 8.34
N ALA A 194 11.77 11.74 7.15
CA ALA A 194 12.24 10.59 6.41
C ALA A 194 13.25 9.74 7.21
N LEU A 195 14.27 10.37 7.82
CA LEU A 195 15.21 9.68 8.71
C LEU A 195 14.51 9.00 9.89
N ARG A 196 13.55 9.67 10.53
CA ARG A 196 12.79 9.08 11.64
C ARG A 196 11.95 7.90 11.20
N LEU A 197 11.26 7.99 10.06
CA LEU A 197 10.44 6.88 9.55
C LEU A 197 11.29 5.63 9.26
N VAL A 198 12.43 5.80 8.58
CA VAL A 198 13.37 4.69 8.30
C VAL A 198 13.95 4.11 9.61
N SER A 199 14.42 4.96 10.53
CA SER A 199 15.01 4.51 11.79
C SER A 199 14.00 3.91 12.78
N SER A 200 12.70 4.19 12.64
CA SER A 200 11.65 3.65 13.51
C SER A 200 11.28 2.19 13.21
N GLY A 201 11.83 1.58 12.16
CA GLY A 201 11.47 0.22 11.73
C GLY A 201 10.16 0.16 10.92
N LEU A 202 9.76 1.26 10.27
CA LEU A 202 8.56 1.31 9.43
C LEU A 202 8.69 0.32 8.26
N ALA A 203 7.67 -0.50 8.05
CA ALA A 203 7.70 -1.55 7.02
C ALA A 203 7.31 -1.04 5.64
N LYS A 204 6.25 -0.23 5.57
CA LYS A 204 5.72 0.33 4.33
C LYS A 204 5.33 1.80 4.50
N LEU A 205 5.35 2.54 3.41
CA LEU A 205 4.83 3.89 3.32
C LEU A 205 3.93 3.98 2.10
N HIS A 206 2.64 4.19 2.32
CA HIS A 206 1.70 4.50 1.27
C HIS A 206 1.69 6.01 1.02
N VAL A 207 1.90 6.43 -0.22
CA VAL A 207 1.98 7.84 -0.61
C VAL A 207 0.94 8.14 -1.67
N SER A 208 0.14 9.19 -1.47
CA SER A 208 -0.82 9.66 -2.48
C SER A 208 -0.12 10.35 -3.65
N LEU A 209 -0.28 9.82 -4.87
CA LEU A 209 0.22 10.42 -6.11
C LEU A 209 -0.77 10.13 -7.25
N ASP A 210 -1.63 11.09 -7.54
CA ASP A 210 -2.76 10.89 -8.46
C ASP A 210 -2.46 11.17 -9.95
N SER A 211 -1.31 11.73 -10.30
CA SER A 211 -0.95 12.02 -11.70
C SER A 211 0.56 12.26 -11.88
N ALA A 212 1.07 11.99 -13.08
CA ALA A 212 2.39 12.47 -13.51
C ALA A 212 2.39 13.95 -13.88
N ASP A 213 1.24 14.51 -14.26
CA ASP A 213 1.08 15.94 -14.52
C ASP A 213 0.96 16.70 -13.19
N PRO A 214 1.89 17.61 -12.88
CA PRO A 214 1.84 18.41 -11.66
C PRO A 214 0.56 19.24 -11.52
N ALA A 215 0.07 19.82 -12.62
CA ALA A 215 -1.10 20.69 -12.59
C ALA A 215 -2.38 19.88 -12.28
N LEU A 216 -2.52 18.71 -12.90
CA LEU A 216 -3.64 17.81 -12.63
C LEU A 216 -3.60 17.24 -11.22
N HIS A 217 -2.42 16.85 -10.72
CA HIS A 217 -2.28 16.40 -9.33
C HIS A 217 -2.68 17.50 -8.34
N ASP A 218 -2.14 18.71 -8.51
CA ASP A 218 -2.49 19.88 -7.69
C ASP A 218 -3.99 20.21 -7.75
N HIS A 219 -4.60 20.05 -8.92
CA HIS A 219 -6.04 20.22 -9.10
C HIS A 219 -6.83 19.22 -8.25
N LEU A 220 -6.49 17.92 -8.34
CA LEU A 220 -7.19 16.84 -7.62
C LEU A 220 -7.01 16.93 -6.10
N THR A 221 -5.81 17.27 -5.64
CA THR A 221 -5.53 17.46 -4.21
C THR A 221 -6.04 18.80 -3.68
N GLY A 222 -6.37 19.74 -4.58
CA GLY A 222 -6.83 21.08 -4.25
C GLY A 222 -5.72 21.99 -3.72
N GLN A 223 -4.44 21.62 -3.89
CA GLN A 223 -3.31 22.35 -3.32
C GLN A 223 -2.22 22.63 -4.36
N PRO A 224 -2.00 23.91 -4.73
CA PRO A 224 -0.88 24.28 -5.60
C PRO A 224 0.48 23.89 -5.00
N GLY A 225 1.35 23.36 -5.84
CA GLY A 225 2.69 22.89 -5.45
C GLY A 225 2.70 21.55 -4.72
N SER A 226 1.55 20.87 -4.61
CA SER A 226 1.46 19.59 -3.89
C SER A 226 2.26 18.50 -4.57
N TRP A 227 2.23 18.42 -5.90
CA TRP A 227 2.98 17.42 -6.65
C TRP A 227 4.48 17.53 -6.36
N GLN A 228 5.04 18.74 -6.40
CA GLN A 228 6.46 18.97 -6.11
C GLN A 228 6.81 18.61 -4.66
N GLN A 229 5.88 18.81 -3.71
CA GLN A 229 6.07 18.39 -2.33
C GLN A 229 6.08 16.86 -2.20
N VAL A 230 5.18 16.15 -2.87
CA VAL A 230 5.15 14.68 -2.89
C VAL A 230 6.46 14.12 -3.45
N ILE A 231 6.89 14.61 -4.62
CA ILE A 231 8.15 14.16 -5.25
C ILE A 231 9.35 14.47 -4.36
N ALA A 232 9.41 15.66 -3.74
CA ALA A 232 10.46 16.00 -2.78
C ALA A 232 10.46 15.06 -1.56
N GLY A 233 9.27 14.68 -1.08
CA GLY A 233 9.11 13.73 0.02
C GLY A 233 9.64 12.35 -0.33
N LEU A 234 9.30 11.83 -1.51
CA LEU A 234 9.79 10.55 -2.01
C LEU A 234 11.33 10.55 -2.15
N GLU A 235 11.90 11.61 -2.71
CA GLU A 235 13.36 11.78 -2.82
C GLU A 235 14.04 11.83 -1.44
N ASN A 236 13.45 12.52 -0.45
CA ASN A 236 13.97 12.53 0.91
C ASN A 236 13.95 11.13 1.54
N LEU A 237 12.90 10.33 1.30
CA LEU A 237 12.84 8.96 1.78
C LEU A 237 13.89 8.07 1.12
N GLN A 238 14.09 8.21 -0.19
CA GLN A 238 15.14 7.50 -0.92
C GLN A 238 16.53 7.83 -0.35
N ILE A 239 16.82 9.12 -0.12
CA ILE A 239 18.07 9.54 0.52
C ILE A 239 18.21 8.96 1.92
N ALA A 240 17.17 9.03 2.76
CA ALA A 240 17.21 8.50 4.12
C ALA A 240 17.51 6.98 4.13
N ARG A 241 16.90 6.23 3.20
CA ARG A 241 17.14 4.78 3.03
C ARG A 241 18.58 4.49 2.67
N GLU A 242 19.14 5.19 1.67
CA GLU A 242 20.54 5.06 1.26
C GLU A 242 21.51 5.41 2.40
N LEU A 243 21.30 6.56 3.05
CA LEU A 243 22.14 7.01 4.16
C LEU A 243 22.07 6.12 5.39
N LEU A 244 21.00 5.34 5.56
CA LEU A 244 20.87 4.40 6.67
C LEU A 244 21.16 2.96 6.26
N GLY A 245 21.48 2.68 4.99
CA GLY A 245 21.66 1.32 4.47
C GLY A 245 20.41 0.46 4.70
N SER A 246 19.23 1.01 4.41
CA SER A 246 17.94 0.38 4.61
C SER A 246 17.18 0.31 3.30
N ASP A 247 16.53 -0.82 3.09
CA ASP A 247 15.60 -1.06 1.99
C ASP A 247 14.15 -0.75 2.36
N ARG A 248 13.93 -0.42 3.64
CA ARG A 248 12.62 -0.14 4.22
C ARG A 248 12.53 1.32 4.70
N PRO A 249 11.32 1.91 4.70
CA PRO A 249 10.05 1.31 4.26
C PRO A 249 9.98 1.12 2.74
N LEU A 250 9.22 0.11 2.29
CA LEU A 250 8.81 0.02 0.87
C LEU A 250 7.72 1.05 0.60
N VAL A 251 7.81 1.74 -0.53
CA VAL A 251 6.81 2.72 -0.95
C VAL A 251 5.75 2.05 -1.81
N HIS A 252 4.48 2.33 -1.51
CA HIS A 252 3.35 2.05 -2.39
C HIS A 252 2.67 3.37 -2.74
N LEU A 253 2.49 3.65 -4.01
CA LEU A 253 1.79 4.83 -4.50
C LEU A 253 0.30 4.51 -4.64
N ASN A 254 -0.52 5.28 -3.93
CA ASN A 254 -1.97 5.24 -4.06
C ASN A 254 -2.39 6.34 -5.03
N CYS A 255 -3.11 5.97 -6.08
CA CYS A 255 -3.72 6.88 -7.03
C CYS A 255 -5.23 6.67 -7.01
N VAL A 256 -5.99 7.71 -6.65
CA VAL A 256 -7.43 7.68 -6.75
C VAL A 256 -7.81 7.91 -8.21
N LEU A 257 -8.36 6.87 -8.85
CA LEU A 257 -8.74 6.89 -10.25
C LEU A 257 -10.06 7.65 -10.42
N THR A 258 -10.01 8.73 -11.19
CA THR A 258 -11.13 9.56 -11.60
C THR A 258 -11.17 9.66 -13.12
N ARG A 259 -12.30 10.14 -13.68
CA ARG A 259 -12.39 10.44 -15.12
C ARG A 259 -11.39 11.51 -15.58
N GLU A 260 -10.89 12.33 -14.64
CA GLU A 260 -9.94 13.41 -14.94
C GLU A 260 -8.50 12.90 -15.11
N ASN A 261 -8.09 11.85 -14.38
CA ASN A 261 -6.70 11.34 -14.41
C ASN A 261 -6.51 9.97 -15.07
N ALA A 262 -7.58 9.24 -15.38
CA ALA A 262 -7.49 7.89 -15.92
C ALA A 262 -6.55 7.77 -17.13
N TRP A 263 -6.60 8.76 -18.02
CA TRP A 263 -5.87 8.75 -19.29
C TRP A 263 -4.37 8.98 -19.15
N GLY A 264 -3.92 9.57 -18.04
CA GLY A 264 -2.51 9.83 -17.72
C GLY A 264 -1.82 8.68 -16.99
N PHE A 265 -2.47 7.53 -16.87
CA PHE A 265 -1.92 6.36 -16.16
C PHE A 265 -0.61 5.83 -16.77
N PRO A 266 -0.44 5.71 -18.11
CA PRO A 266 0.84 5.30 -18.70
C PRO A 266 2.00 6.24 -18.33
N GLU A 267 1.73 7.55 -18.29
CA GLU A 267 2.71 8.57 -17.90
C GLU A 267 3.04 8.49 -16.40
N LEU A 268 2.04 8.17 -15.56
CA LEU A 268 2.27 7.86 -14.15
C LEU A 268 3.18 6.64 -13.99
N ILE A 269 2.95 5.55 -14.72
CA ILE A 269 3.85 4.38 -14.71
C ILE A 269 5.27 4.78 -15.12
N ARG A 270 5.42 5.57 -16.18
CA ARG A 270 6.75 6.04 -16.63
C ARG A 270 7.46 6.85 -15.54
N LEU A 271 6.78 7.79 -14.89
CA LEU A 271 7.33 8.57 -13.77
C LEU A 271 7.78 7.66 -12.62
N ILE A 272 6.97 6.67 -12.26
CA ILE A 272 7.27 5.71 -11.20
C ILE A 272 8.55 4.93 -11.50
N LEU A 273 8.66 4.40 -12.72
CA LEU A 273 9.82 3.62 -13.17
C LEU A 273 11.09 4.47 -13.24
N GLN A 274 10.97 5.75 -13.61
CA GLN A 274 12.09 6.70 -13.59
C GLN A 274 12.64 6.95 -12.17
N MET A 275 11.79 6.91 -11.15
CA MET A 275 12.21 7.09 -9.75
C MET A 275 12.75 5.81 -9.11
N LYS A 276 12.52 4.65 -9.72
CA LYS A 276 12.76 3.34 -9.12
C LYS A 276 14.25 3.07 -8.93
N LYS A 277 14.58 2.44 -7.80
CA LYS A 277 15.91 1.88 -7.54
C LYS A 277 16.07 0.58 -8.34
N GLN A 278 17.10 0.52 -9.18
CA GLN A 278 17.52 -0.62 -9.98
C GLN A 278 18.44 -1.50 -9.11
N ARG A 279 17.88 -2.49 -8.41
CA ARG A 279 18.66 -3.32 -7.47
C ARG A 279 19.54 -4.34 -8.16
N THR A 280 20.66 -4.68 -7.53
CA THR A 280 21.52 -5.80 -7.91
C THR A 280 21.33 -7.03 -7.01
N ALA A 281 20.22 -7.74 -7.14
CA ALA A 281 20.11 -9.12 -6.63
C ALA A 281 19.13 -9.92 -7.50
N GLY A 282 19.67 -10.76 -8.37
CA GLY A 282 18.86 -11.69 -9.17
C GLY A 282 18.33 -12.84 -8.31
N TYR A 283 17.33 -13.54 -8.81
CA TYR A 283 16.73 -14.73 -8.17
C TYR A 283 17.75 -15.86 -7.92
N THR A 284 18.87 -15.87 -8.65
CA THR A 284 19.92 -16.91 -8.65
C THR A 284 21.23 -16.52 -7.94
N GLY A 285 21.25 -15.41 -7.18
CA GLY A 285 22.41 -15.04 -6.34
C GLY A 285 23.61 -14.42 -7.08
N GLY A 286 23.51 -14.18 -8.40
CA GLY A 286 24.43 -13.33 -9.13
C GLY A 286 24.10 -11.83 -8.98
N ARG A 287 25.12 -10.95 -9.08
CA ARG A 287 24.94 -9.49 -9.18
C ARG A 287 24.21 -9.14 -10.49
N ARG A 288 22.87 -9.14 -10.48
CA ARG A 288 22.03 -8.66 -11.60
C ARG A 288 20.74 -7.99 -11.10
N GLY A 289 20.21 -7.12 -11.98
CA GLY A 289 19.00 -6.32 -11.82
C GLY A 289 17.77 -7.12 -11.38
N ASP A 290 17.11 -6.80 -10.26
CA ASP A 290 15.69 -7.16 -10.07
C ASP A 290 14.82 -5.93 -10.39
N PRO A 291 14.24 -5.81 -11.60
CA PRO A 291 13.28 -4.76 -11.93
C PRO A 291 11.93 -4.94 -11.20
N HIS A 292 11.67 -6.12 -10.63
CA HIS A 292 10.43 -6.47 -9.94
C HIS A 292 10.47 -6.14 -8.46
N PHE A 293 11.59 -5.60 -7.95
CA PHE A 293 11.68 -5.11 -6.58
C PHE A 293 10.50 -4.19 -6.26
N ARG A 294 9.55 -4.63 -5.42
CA ARG A 294 8.22 -4.01 -5.27
C ARG A 294 8.19 -2.69 -4.46
N ASP A 295 9.24 -1.89 -4.56
CA ASP A 295 9.26 -0.49 -4.12
C ASP A 295 8.71 0.43 -5.23
N LEU A 296 7.99 1.46 -4.80
CA LEU A 296 7.17 2.32 -5.66
C LEU A 296 6.13 1.51 -6.46
N GLY A 297 5.56 0.46 -5.87
CA GLY A 297 4.40 -0.22 -6.45
C GLY A 297 3.21 0.74 -6.55
N VAL A 298 2.23 0.45 -7.41
CA VAL A 298 1.06 1.32 -7.63
C VAL A 298 -0.25 0.61 -7.30
N HIS A 299 -1.17 1.33 -6.69
CA HIS A 299 -2.54 0.91 -6.40
C HIS A 299 -3.49 1.96 -6.97
N LEU A 300 -4.29 1.56 -7.96
CA LEU A 300 -5.38 2.38 -8.45
C LEU A 300 -6.63 2.09 -7.62
N VAL A 301 -7.19 3.12 -7.02
CA VAL A 301 -8.39 3.04 -6.22
C VAL A 301 -9.49 3.79 -6.96
N PRO A 302 -10.52 3.12 -7.51
CA PRO A 302 -11.66 3.79 -8.12
C PRO A 302 -12.27 4.79 -7.13
N VAL A 303 -12.57 6.00 -7.60
CA VAL A 303 -13.12 7.04 -6.73
C VAL A 303 -14.45 6.59 -6.10
N GLY A 304 -14.45 6.49 -4.77
CA GLY A 304 -15.59 6.02 -3.98
C GLY A 304 -16.44 7.15 -3.39
N GLY A 305 -17.65 6.80 -2.97
CA GLY A 305 -18.59 7.70 -2.28
C GLY A 305 -19.60 8.36 -3.23
N PRO A 306 -20.87 8.52 -2.79
CA PRO A 306 -21.92 9.11 -3.62
C PRO A 306 -21.65 10.58 -3.98
N GLN A 307 -21.00 11.35 -3.11
CA GLN A 307 -20.65 12.74 -3.35
C GLN A 307 -19.65 12.94 -4.49
N ASN A 308 -18.91 11.87 -4.86
CA ASN A 308 -17.90 11.90 -5.92
C ASN A 308 -18.43 11.31 -7.24
N ALA A 309 -19.75 11.15 -7.41
CA ALA A 309 -20.33 10.58 -8.64
C ALA A 309 -19.89 11.35 -9.90
N GLY A 310 -19.71 12.67 -9.81
CA GLY A 310 -19.22 13.52 -10.90
C GLY A 310 -17.74 13.30 -11.28
N LEU A 311 -16.96 12.57 -10.47
CA LEU A 311 -15.56 12.23 -10.75
C LEU A 311 -15.38 10.79 -11.22
N ARG A 312 -16.43 9.97 -11.17
CA ARG A 312 -16.39 8.53 -11.47
C ARG A 312 -16.33 8.30 -12.98
N LEU A 313 -15.63 7.29 -13.47
CA LEU A 313 -15.67 6.99 -14.91
C LEU A 313 -17.09 6.52 -15.30
N THR A 314 -17.55 6.89 -16.50
CA THR A 314 -18.74 6.27 -17.12
C THR A 314 -18.42 4.83 -17.54
N ALA A 315 -19.45 4.03 -17.85
CA ALA A 315 -19.22 2.67 -18.33
C ALA A 315 -18.33 2.64 -19.58
N ASP A 316 -18.58 3.52 -20.56
CA ASP A 316 -17.74 3.63 -21.75
C ASP A 316 -16.30 4.03 -21.42
N GLU A 317 -16.10 4.97 -20.48
CA GLU A 317 -14.76 5.37 -20.05
C GLU A 317 -14.02 4.22 -19.36
N VAL A 318 -14.70 3.37 -18.57
CA VAL A 318 -14.10 2.19 -17.95
C VAL A 318 -13.65 1.17 -18.99
N ARG A 319 -14.48 0.89 -20.02
CA ARG A 319 -14.09 -0.02 -21.11
C ARG A 319 -12.85 0.49 -21.83
N ARG A 320 -12.89 1.76 -22.27
CA ARG A 320 -11.76 2.44 -22.93
C ARG A 320 -10.50 2.45 -22.06
N PHE A 321 -10.63 2.63 -20.74
CA PHE A 321 -9.47 2.55 -19.85
C PHE A 321 -8.77 1.18 -19.96
N TYR A 322 -9.51 0.07 -19.95
CA TYR A 322 -8.91 -1.27 -20.01
C TYR A 322 -8.55 -1.74 -21.43
N GLU A 323 -9.20 -1.22 -22.46
CA GLU A 323 -8.97 -1.58 -23.87
C GLU A 323 -7.88 -0.71 -24.51
N GLU A 324 -7.75 0.56 -24.13
CA GLU A 324 -6.83 1.52 -24.74
C GLU A 324 -5.70 1.94 -23.78
N THR A 325 -6.05 2.36 -22.56
CA THR A 325 -5.08 2.99 -21.64
C THR A 325 -4.21 1.96 -20.93
N TRP A 326 -4.80 0.84 -20.51
CA TRP A 326 -4.10 -0.23 -19.83
C TRP A 326 -3.02 -0.90 -20.70
N PRO A 327 -3.28 -1.25 -21.98
CA PRO A 327 -2.22 -1.77 -22.87
C PRO A 327 -1.08 -0.76 -23.09
N ARG A 328 -1.37 0.55 -23.15
CA ARG A 328 -0.33 1.58 -23.23
C ARG A 328 0.54 1.58 -21.98
N ALA A 329 -0.04 1.44 -20.78
CA ALA A 329 0.72 1.33 -19.54
C ALA A 329 1.57 0.05 -19.49
N ALA A 330 1.04 -1.07 -20.01
CA ALA A 330 1.81 -2.31 -20.16
C ALA A 330 3.01 -2.15 -21.11
N ALA A 331 2.83 -1.42 -22.22
CA ALA A 331 3.93 -1.12 -23.15
C ALA A 331 5.04 -0.29 -22.48
N VAL A 332 4.70 0.69 -21.62
CA VAL A 332 5.69 1.45 -20.84
C VAL A 332 6.53 0.53 -19.94
N TRP A 333 5.90 -0.48 -19.33
CA TRP A 333 6.59 -1.46 -18.51
C TRP A 333 7.52 -2.36 -19.33
N GLU A 334 7.06 -2.85 -20.49
CA GLU A 334 7.88 -3.64 -21.40
C GLU A 334 9.09 -2.83 -21.93
N GLU A 335 8.89 -1.57 -22.31
CA GLU A 335 9.95 -0.62 -22.68
C GLU A 335 11.00 -0.51 -21.57
N TYR A 336 10.55 -0.43 -20.31
CA TYR A 336 11.44 -0.34 -19.15
C TYR A 336 12.23 -1.63 -18.91
N GLU A 337 11.61 -2.80 -19.04
CA GLU A 337 12.31 -4.09 -18.93
C GLU A 337 13.38 -4.23 -20.02
N VAL A 338 13.06 -3.84 -21.27
CA VAL A 338 14.03 -3.82 -22.37
C VAL A 338 15.18 -2.87 -22.09
N ALA A 339 14.87 -1.62 -21.70
CA ALA A 339 15.88 -0.60 -21.40
C ALA A 339 16.76 -0.96 -20.19
N SER A 340 16.22 -1.75 -19.26
CA SER A 340 16.93 -2.24 -18.08
C SER A 340 17.72 -3.54 -18.35
N GLY A 341 17.68 -4.07 -19.58
CA GLY A 341 18.43 -5.26 -19.98
C GLY A 341 17.89 -6.57 -19.41
N VAL A 342 16.59 -6.64 -19.11
CA VAL A 342 15.93 -7.84 -18.55
C VAL A 342 15.76 -8.90 -19.66
N PRO A 343 16.32 -10.12 -19.48
CA PRO A 343 16.16 -11.22 -20.43
C PRO A 343 14.68 -11.55 -20.67
N VAL A 344 14.32 -11.99 -21.88
CA VAL A 344 12.92 -12.23 -22.27
C VAL A 344 12.24 -13.26 -21.35
N GLU A 345 12.97 -14.28 -20.96
CA GLU A 345 12.55 -15.36 -20.06
C GLU A 345 12.37 -14.94 -18.60
N GLU A 346 12.94 -13.81 -18.19
CA GLU A 346 12.83 -13.25 -16.84
C GLU A 346 11.79 -12.12 -16.78
N ARG A 347 11.21 -11.68 -17.91
CA ARG A 347 10.23 -10.58 -17.93
C ARG A 347 8.94 -10.98 -17.23
N VAL A 348 8.40 -10.04 -16.47
CA VAL A 348 7.15 -10.23 -15.73
C VAL A 348 6.04 -9.44 -16.40
N PRO A 349 4.86 -10.03 -16.64
CA PRO A 349 3.72 -9.30 -17.18
C PRO A 349 3.38 -8.06 -16.36
N PHE A 350 2.95 -6.98 -17.02
CA PHE A 350 2.55 -5.75 -16.32
C PHE A 350 1.48 -5.99 -15.25
N ASN A 351 0.55 -6.92 -15.49
CA ASN A 351 -0.49 -7.28 -14.52
C ASN A 351 0.07 -7.91 -13.23
N ASP A 352 1.22 -8.58 -13.31
CA ASP A 352 1.84 -9.24 -12.15
C ASP A 352 2.72 -8.25 -11.37
N TRP A 353 3.36 -7.31 -12.08
CA TRP A 353 4.11 -6.21 -11.47
C TRP A 353 3.18 -5.18 -10.81
N ALA A 354 2.17 -4.70 -11.55
CA ALA A 354 1.15 -3.75 -11.11
C ALA A 354 -0.11 -4.47 -10.59
N PHE A 355 0.06 -5.59 -9.89
CA PHE A 355 -1.05 -6.44 -9.42
C PHE A 355 -2.13 -5.68 -8.64
N PHE A 356 -1.73 -4.75 -7.77
CA PHE A 356 -2.66 -3.93 -7.00
C PHE A 356 -3.29 -2.79 -7.81
N ALA A 357 -2.85 -2.54 -9.04
CA ALA A 357 -3.30 -1.42 -9.85
C ALA A 357 -4.56 -1.70 -10.67
N SER A 358 -5.02 -2.95 -10.80
CA SER A 358 -6.23 -3.25 -11.57
C SER A 358 -7.19 -4.14 -10.80
N ALA A 359 -8.32 -3.57 -10.38
CA ALA A 359 -9.41 -4.36 -9.80
C ALA A 359 -9.99 -5.37 -10.82
N TRP A 360 -10.07 -5.01 -12.10
CA TRP A 360 -10.57 -5.90 -13.15
C TRP A 360 -9.64 -7.08 -13.45
N ARG A 361 -8.32 -6.85 -13.53
CA ARG A 361 -7.33 -7.88 -13.91
C ARG A 361 -6.87 -8.73 -12.71
N ARG A 362 -7.02 -8.21 -11.48
CA ARG A 362 -6.52 -8.86 -10.26
C ARG A 362 -7.36 -10.05 -9.80
N VAL A 363 -8.67 -10.01 -10.01
CA VAL A 363 -9.59 -11.06 -9.58
C VAL A 363 -10.42 -11.53 -10.76
N ARG A 364 -10.94 -12.76 -10.69
CA ARG A 364 -11.94 -13.22 -11.66
C ARG A 364 -13.23 -12.43 -11.42
N HIS A 365 -14.04 -12.22 -12.45
CA HIS A 365 -15.33 -11.54 -12.34
C HIS A 365 -16.44 -12.35 -13.02
N GLN A 366 -17.67 -12.23 -12.52
CA GLN A 366 -18.87 -12.69 -13.20
C GLN A 366 -19.22 -11.68 -14.29
N GLY A 367 -19.53 -12.16 -15.49
CA GLY A 367 -19.89 -11.28 -16.60
C GLY A 367 -18.68 -10.75 -17.38
N SER A 368 -18.97 -9.91 -18.37
CA SER A 368 -17.98 -9.33 -19.27
C SER A 368 -17.38 -8.02 -18.72
N LEU A 369 -16.45 -7.43 -19.49
CA LEU A 369 -15.95 -6.09 -19.20
C LEU A 369 -17.08 -5.04 -19.26
N GLU A 370 -18.09 -5.21 -20.13
CA GLU A 370 -19.27 -4.35 -20.15
C GLU A 370 -20.03 -4.39 -18.82
N ASP A 371 -20.24 -5.59 -18.25
CA ASP A 371 -20.92 -5.73 -16.96
C ASP A 371 -20.13 -5.02 -15.86
N TYR A 372 -18.81 -5.19 -15.83
CA TYR A 372 -17.94 -4.55 -14.84
C TYR A 372 -17.91 -3.04 -14.98
N ALA A 373 -17.92 -2.55 -16.21
CA ALA A 373 -18.00 -1.13 -16.51
C ALA A 373 -19.30 -0.50 -15.99
N ALA A 374 -20.44 -1.16 -16.21
CA ALA A 374 -21.73 -0.73 -15.67
C ALA A 374 -21.73 -0.71 -14.12
N ALA A 375 -21.12 -1.73 -13.49
CA ALA A 375 -20.99 -1.78 -12.04
C ALA A 375 -20.11 -0.64 -11.48
N CYS A 376 -19.01 -0.33 -12.16
CA CYS A 376 -18.12 0.78 -11.79
C CYS A 376 -18.81 2.15 -11.87
N GLU A 377 -19.58 2.39 -12.94
CA GLU A 377 -20.36 3.62 -13.10
C GLU A 377 -21.36 3.81 -11.96
N ALA A 378 -22.05 2.72 -11.57
CA ALA A 378 -22.93 2.69 -10.41
C ALA A 378 -22.21 2.90 -9.06
N GLY A 379 -20.88 2.82 -9.03
CA GLY A 379 -20.06 2.99 -7.83
C GLY A 379 -19.83 1.69 -7.04
N ASP A 380 -20.09 0.54 -7.66
CA ASP A 380 -19.96 -0.78 -7.06
C ASP A 380 -18.95 -1.64 -7.85
N TYR A 381 -17.70 -1.20 -7.88
CA TYR A 381 -16.62 -1.82 -8.66
C TYR A 381 -16.25 -3.24 -8.17
N ALA A 382 -16.73 -3.67 -7.01
CA ALA A 382 -16.51 -5.01 -6.48
C ALA A 382 -17.69 -5.97 -6.73
N ARG A 383 -18.83 -5.46 -7.26
CA ARG A 383 -20.08 -6.21 -7.44
C ARG A 383 -19.92 -7.56 -8.14
N LEU A 384 -19.03 -7.59 -9.14
CA LEU A 384 -18.85 -8.74 -10.01
C LEU A 384 -17.67 -9.62 -9.63
N ALA A 385 -16.85 -9.23 -8.65
CA ALA A 385 -15.69 -10.02 -8.26
C ALA A 385 -16.13 -11.44 -7.87
N LEU A 386 -15.58 -12.45 -8.54
CA LEU A 386 -15.81 -13.86 -8.29
C LEU A 386 -15.14 -14.26 -6.97
N GLY A 387 -15.90 -14.11 -5.89
CA GLY A 387 -15.89 -15.01 -4.76
C GLY A 387 -17.35 -15.33 -4.47
N PRO A 388 -17.80 -16.60 -4.45
CA PRO A 388 -19.19 -16.92 -4.14
C PRO A 388 -19.62 -16.38 -2.76
N ARG A 389 -18.63 -16.05 -1.90
CA ARG A 389 -18.75 -15.21 -0.71
C ARG A 389 -17.46 -14.42 -0.52
N CYS A 390 -17.55 -13.12 -0.23
CA CYS A 390 -16.48 -12.41 0.47
C CYS A 390 -16.48 -12.97 1.89
N HIS A 391 -15.65 -13.98 2.10
CA HIS A 391 -15.37 -14.48 3.42
C HIS A 391 -14.52 -13.43 4.12
N ILE A 392 -15.16 -12.46 4.78
CA ILE A 392 -14.47 -11.57 5.72
C ILE A 392 -13.87 -12.50 6.76
N ALA A 393 -12.60 -12.85 6.59
CA ALA A 393 -11.86 -13.46 7.67
C ALA A 393 -11.96 -12.46 8.84
N PRO A 394 -12.42 -12.88 10.04
CA PRO A 394 -12.51 -12.03 11.22
C PRO A 394 -11.11 -11.70 11.77
N THR A 395 -10.15 -11.51 10.88
CA THR A 395 -8.74 -11.23 11.10
C THR A 395 -8.43 -9.74 10.84
N GLN A 396 -9.44 -8.93 10.57
CA GLN A 396 -9.28 -7.50 10.33
C GLN A 396 -10.04 -6.71 11.38
N ALA A 397 -9.41 -5.66 11.90
CA ALA A 397 -10.06 -4.69 12.77
C ALA A 397 -9.70 -3.28 12.32
N PHE A 398 -10.63 -2.34 12.50
CA PHE A 398 -10.39 -0.93 12.22
C PHE A 398 -10.85 -0.06 13.39
N VAL A 399 -9.97 0.82 13.88
CA VAL A 399 -10.25 1.68 15.04
C VAL A 399 -10.18 3.15 14.64
N LEU A 400 -11.21 3.91 15.03
CA LEU A 400 -11.39 5.33 14.71
C LEU A 400 -10.85 6.26 15.80
N PRO A 401 -10.63 7.56 15.49
CA PRO A 401 -10.06 8.50 16.45
C PRO A 401 -10.86 8.71 17.74
N ASP A 402 -12.16 8.40 17.73
CA ASP A 402 -13.05 8.50 18.88
C ASP A 402 -13.07 7.24 19.76
N GLY A 403 -12.40 6.16 19.32
CA GLY A 403 -12.34 4.87 20.00
C GLY A 403 -13.30 3.81 19.44
N ASN A 404 -14.13 4.14 18.45
CA ASN A 404 -15.02 3.15 17.83
C ASN A 404 -14.22 2.12 17.04
N GLN A 405 -14.61 0.85 17.15
CA GLN A 405 -14.00 -0.29 16.48
C GLN A 405 -15.00 -0.93 15.52
N TYR A 406 -14.49 -1.36 14.36
CA TYR A 406 -15.22 -2.03 13.28
C TYR A 406 -14.51 -3.30 12.84
#